data_AF-A0A915DKJ3-F1
#
_entry.id   AF-A0A915DKJ3-F1
#
_cell.length_a   1.000
_cell.length_b   1.000
_cell.length_c   1.000
_cell.angle_alpha   90.00
_cell.angle_beta   90.00
_cell.angle_gamma   90.00
#
_symmetry.space_group_name_H-M   'P 1'
#
loop_
_entity.id
_entity.type
_entity.pdbx_description
1 polymer ?
#
loop_
_entity_poly.entity_id
_entity_poly.type
_entity_poly.pdbx_seq_one_letter_code
_entity_poly.pdbx_strand_id
1 'polypeptide(L)'
;MLDKASDITHKGLLMVRILAPKDLKLAVMPFRTSNGLVFPLCAKCATNNSSSCQHEDEKRAFIATSAHIELELALERGYVVDRVFKFGTINNGTPSCSKTTCARSSNESTS
;
A
#
# COMPACT_ATOMS: atom_id res chain seq x y z
N MET A 1 2.24 7.44 -16.68
CA MET A 1 3.05 6.78 -15.64
C MET A 1 3.44 7.84 -14.63
N LEU A 2 3.42 7.52 -13.34
CA LEU A 2 3.98 8.38 -12.30
C LEU A 2 5.31 7.77 -11.86
N ASP A 3 6.37 8.55 -11.90
CA ASP A 3 7.73 8.15 -11.52
C ASP A 3 8.30 9.03 -10.39
N LYS A 4 7.56 10.06 -9.95
CA LYS A 4 7.99 10.97 -8.87
C LYS A 4 6.91 11.13 -7.81
N ALA A 5 7.34 11.25 -6.55
CA ALA A 5 6.46 11.47 -5.40
C ALA A 5 5.59 12.73 -5.55
N SER A 6 6.12 13.80 -6.17
CA SER A 6 5.39 15.04 -6.45
C SER A 6 4.13 14.87 -7.29
N ASP A 7 4.05 13.78 -8.05
CA ASP A 7 2.95 13.54 -8.99
C ASP A 7 1.74 12.90 -8.31
N ILE A 8 1.87 12.51 -7.03
CA ILE A 8 0.77 12.02 -6.21
C ILE A 8 -0.06 13.21 -5.71
N THR A 9 -1.11 13.54 -6.46
CA THR A 9 -1.99 14.68 -6.15
C THR A 9 -2.99 14.41 -5.01
N HIS A 10 -3.22 13.14 -4.67
CA HIS A 10 -4.25 12.73 -3.71
C HIS A 10 -3.66 12.04 -2.49
N LYS A 11 -4.00 12.56 -1.31
CA LYS A 11 -3.67 11.92 -0.03
C LYS A 11 -4.73 10.90 0.35
N GLY A 12 -4.30 9.78 0.91
CA GLY A 12 -5.19 8.72 1.39
C GLY A 12 -4.75 7.34 0.92
N LEU A 13 -5.73 6.50 0.58
CA LEU A 13 -5.51 5.16 0.03
C LEU A 13 -5.68 5.19 -1.49
N LEU A 14 -4.71 4.63 -2.21
CA LEU A 14 -4.77 4.50 -3.66
C LEU A 14 -4.68 3.04 -4.06
N MET A 15 -5.51 2.65 -5.03
CA MET A 15 -5.36 1.38 -5.73
C MET A 15 -4.61 1.63 -7.04
N VAL A 16 -3.43 1.07 -7.17
CA VAL A 16 -2.48 1.37 -8.25
C VAL A 16 -1.94 0.11 -8.90
N ARG A 17 -1.64 0.17 -10.21
CA ARG A 17 -0.76 -0.78 -10.87
C ARG A 17 0.65 -0.24 -10.83
N ILE A 18 1.57 -1.03 -10.30
CA ILE A 18 2.96 -0.64 -10.08
C ILE A 18 3.92 -1.65 -10.70
N LEU A 19 5.04 -1.13 -11.17
CA LEU A 19 6.18 -1.89 -11.66
C LEU A 19 7.36 -1.63 -10.74
N ALA A 20 7.91 -2.70 -10.18
CA ALA A 20 9.13 -2.61 -9.38
C ALA A 20 10.37 -2.49 -10.28
N PRO A 21 11.45 -1.86 -9.81
CA PRO A 21 12.76 -1.95 -10.47
C PRO A 21 13.31 -3.38 -10.40
N LYS A 22 14.21 -3.74 -11.33
CA LYS A 22 14.75 -5.11 -11.43
C LYS A 22 15.75 -5.44 -10.32
N ASP A 23 16.48 -4.44 -9.84
CA ASP A 23 17.52 -4.59 -8.83
C ASP A 23 17.18 -3.73 -7.62
N LEU A 24 16.49 -4.32 -6.65
CA LEU A 24 16.10 -3.65 -5.42
C LEU A 24 16.32 -4.58 -4.23
N LYS A 25 17.15 -4.14 -3.29
CA LYS A 25 17.53 -4.93 -2.11
C LYS A 25 16.40 -5.09 -1.09
N LEU A 26 15.53 -4.08 -0.99
CA LEU A 26 14.41 -4.07 -0.04
C LEU A 26 13.15 -3.62 -0.78
N ALA A 27 12.32 -4.59 -1.16
CA ALA A 27 11.03 -4.34 -1.76
C ALA A 27 10.08 -3.73 -0.71
N VAL A 28 9.38 -2.67 -1.08
CA VAL A 28 8.50 -1.92 -0.16
C VAL A 28 7.02 -2.17 -0.42
N MET A 29 6.67 -2.65 -1.62
CA MET A 29 5.28 -2.81 -2.02
C MET A 29 4.78 -4.25 -1.80
N PRO A 30 3.67 -4.41 -1.05
CA PRO A 30 3.10 -5.73 -0.78
C PRO A 30 2.32 -6.27 -1.98
N PHE A 31 2.35 -7.59 -2.14
CA PHE A 31 1.57 -8.33 -3.11
C PHE A 31 1.02 -9.61 -2.47
N ARG A 32 -0.28 -9.86 -2.63
CA ARG A 32 -0.93 -11.05 -2.10
C ARG A 32 -0.86 -12.18 -3.12
N THR A 33 -0.28 -13.31 -2.74
CA THR A 33 -0.31 -14.57 -3.50
C THR A 33 -1.22 -15.59 -2.80
N SER A 34 -1.37 -16.77 -3.41
CA SER A 34 -2.03 -17.92 -2.76
C SER A 34 -1.32 -18.36 -1.48
N ASN A 35 -0.02 -18.11 -1.37
CA ASN A 35 0.83 -18.58 -0.27
C ASN A 35 1.00 -17.53 0.84
N GLY A 36 0.41 -16.34 0.69
CA GLY A 36 0.46 -15.28 1.69
C GLY A 36 0.79 -13.91 1.12
N LEU A 37 1.19 -13.00 2.00
CA LEU A 37 1.65 -11.66 1.65
C LEU A 37 3.16 -11.70 1.43
N VAL A 38 3.62 -11.19 0.28
CA VAL A 38 5.04 -11.12 -0.07
C VAL A 38 5.37 -9.72 -0.60
N PHE A 39 6.65 -9.41 -0.74
CA PHE A 39 7.14 -8.12 -1.27
C PHE A 39 7.99 -8.38 -2.51
N PRO A 40 7.38 -8.61 -3.68
CA PRO A 40 8.10 -9.08 -4.86
C PRO A 40 8.52 -7.94 -5.78
N LEU A 41 9.55 -8.20 -6.59
CA LEU A 41 9.93 -7.35 -7.73
C LEU A 41 9.26 -7.77 -9.05
N CYS A 42 8.57 -8.92 -9.04
CA CYS A 42 7.84 -9.46 -10.17
C CYS A 42 6.65 -10.29 -9.66
N ALA A 43 5.44 -9.87 -10.04
CA ALA A 43 4.20 -10.57 -9.73
C ALA A 43 4.23 -12.04 -10.19
N LYS A 44 4.69 -12.27 -11.43
CA LYS A 44 4.73 -13.61 -12.01
C LYS A 44 5.73 -14.54 -11.29
N CYS A 45 6.89 -14.03 -10.89
CA CYS A 45 7.84 -14.80 -10.08
C CYS A 45 7.27 -15.13 -8.69
N ALA A 46 6.59 -14.18 -8.05
CA ALA A 46 5.96 -14.38 -6.75
C ALA A 46 4.87 -15.46 -6.79
N THR A 47 4.07 -15.49 -7.87
CA THR A 47 3.03 -16.49 -8.06
C THR A 47 3.60 -17.87 -8.41
N ASN A 48 4.66 -17.91 -9.21
CA ASN A 48 5.24 -19.17 -9.70
C ASN A 48 6.38 -19.70 -8.81
N ASN A 49 6.76 -19.02 -7.72
CA ASN A 49 7.94 -19.32 -6.90
C ASN A 49 9.24 -19.48 -7.72
N SER A 50 9.46 -18.59 -8.70
CA SER A 50 10.64 -18.65 -9.58
C SER A 50 11.84 -17.92 -9.00
N SER A 51 13.02 -18.53 -9.08
CA SER A 51 14.30 -17.96 -8.62
C SER A 51 15.00 -17.05 -9.65
N SER A 52 14.68 -17.18 -10.94
CA SER A 52 15.29 -16.39 -12.01
C SER A 52 14.21 -15.64 -12.81
N CYS A 53 14.24 -14.31 -12.77
CA CYS A 53 13.25 -13.48 -13.47
C CYS A 53 13.73 -13.10 -14.88
N GLN A 54 13.00 -13.54 -15.91
CA GLN A 54 13.15 -13.09 -17.31
C GLN A 54 11.83 -12.52 -17.86
N HIS A 55 10.92 -12.15 -16.97
CA HIS A 55 9.60 -11.66 -17.36
C HIS A 55 9.69 -10.21 -17.86
N GLU A 56 8.87 -9.91 -18.87
CA GLU A 56 8.63 -8.56 -19.34
C GLU A 56 7.85 -7.74 -18.30
N ASP A 57 8.00 -6.42 -18.37
CA ASP A 57 7.45 -5.49 -17.38
C ASP A 57 5.94 -5.62 -17.21
N GLU A 58 5.22 -5.95 -18.29
CA GLU A 58 3.77 -6.20 -18.23
C GLU A 58 3.38 -7.32 -17.26
N LYS A 59 4.17 -8.40 -17.23
CA LYS A 59 3.96 -9.57 -16.36
C LYS A 59 4.57 -9.38 -14.97
N ARG A 60 5.52 -8.46 -14.85
CA ARG A 60 6.15 -8.11 -13.56
C ARG A 60 5.28 -7.19 -12.72
N ALA A 61 4.58 -6.26 -13.36
CA ALA A 61 3.72 -5.30 -12.69
C ALA A 61 2.53 -5.98 -11.97
N PHE A 62 2.10 -5.39 -10.86
CA PHE A 62 0.96 -5.87 -10.07
C PHE A 62 0.11 -4.73 -9.54
N ILE A 63 -1.11 -5.08 -9.11
CA ILE A 63 -2.02 -4.14 -8.47
C ILE A 63 -1.85 -4.23 -6.96
N ALA A 64 -1.70 -3.08 -6.32
CA ALA A 64 -1.64 -2.94 -4.87
C ALA A 64 -2.56 -1.80 -4.41
N THR A 65 -3.17 -1.98 -3.24
CA THR A 65 -3.85 -0.90 -2.52
C THR A 65 -2.93 -0.45 -1.39
N SER A 66 -2.54 0.82 -1.40
CA SER A 66 -1.51 1.33 -0.50
C SER A 66 -1.76 2.78 -0.13
N ALA A 67 -1.25 3.18 1.04
CA ALA A 67 -1.33 4.58 1.46
C ALA A 67 -0.40 5.44 0.60
N HIS A 68 -0.78 6.68 0.33
CA HIS A 68 0.04 7.62 -0.45
C HIS A 68 1.50 7.72 0.05
N ILE A 69 1.72 7.70 1.37
CA ILE A 69 3.07 7.73 1.97
C ILE A 69 3.94 6.53 1.59
N GLU A 70 3.35 5.34 1.47
CA GLU A 70 4.06 4.13 1.04
C GLU A 70 4.34 4.19 -0.47
N LEU A 71 3.42 4.79 -1.23
CA LEU A 71 3.58 5.00 -2.66
C LEU A 71 4.68 6.03 -2.95
N GLU A 72 4.76 7.12 -2.19
CA GLU A 72 5.85 8.10 -2.26
C GLU A 72 7.20 7.42 -2.03
N LEU A 73 7.33 6.62 -0.97
CA LEU A 73 8.54 5.84 -0.70
C LEU A 73 8.85 4.84 -1.82
N ALA A 74 7.84 4.19 -2.40
CA ALA A 74 8.05 3.29 -3.53
C ALA A 74 8.62 4.03 -4.75
N LEU A 75 8.08 5.19 -5.09
CA LEU A 75 8.57 6.03 -6.18
C LEU A 75 10.03 6.48 -5.92
N GLU A 76 10.36 6.88 -4.69
CA GLU A 76 11.75 7.18 -4.30
C GLU A 76 12.71 6.00 -4.46
N ARG A 77 12.20 4.76 -4.34
CA ARG A 77 12.97 3.53 -4.57
C ARG A 77 12.96 3.06 -6.02
N GLY A 78 12.45 3.86 -6.95
CA GLY A 78 12.47 3.60 -8.39
C GLY A 78 11.34 2.70 -8.88
N TYR A 79 10.26 2.56 -8.10
CA TYR A 79 9.02 2.00 -8.65
C TYR A 79 8.40 2.98 -9.64
N VAL A 80 7.64 2.44 -10.58
CA VAL A 80 6.84 3.23 -11.53
C VAL A 80 5.38 2.86 -11.35
N VAL A 81 4.51 3.87 -11.26
CA VAL A 81 3.05 3.69 -11.26
C VAL A 81 2.55 3.74 -12.70
N ASP A 82 2.09 2.61 -13.21
CA ASP A 82 1.55 2.51 -14.56
C ASP A 82 0.16 3.14 -14.66
N ARG A 83 -0.69 2.87 -13.65
CA ARG A 83 -2.10 3.28 -13.64
C ARG A 83 -2.60 3.44 -12.20
N VAL A 84 -3.44 4.45 -11.98
CA VAL A 84 -4.23 4.60 -10.76
C VAL A 84 -5.68 4.23 -11.06
N PHE A 85 -6.29 3.36 -10.26
CA PHE A 85 -7.65 2.85 -10.47
C PHE A 85 -8.70 3.53 -9.59
N LYS A 86 -8.37 3.78 -8.31
CA LYS A 86 -9.32 4.28 -7.33
C LYS A 86 -8.62 5.13 -6.27
N PHE A 87 -9.30 6.18 -5.85
CA PHE A 87 -8.94 7.03 -4.72
C PHE A 87 -9.90 6.77 -3.57
N GLY A 88 -9.36 6.40 -2.41
CA GLY A 88 -10.07 6.40 -1.15
C GLY A 88 -9.60 7.60 -0.34
N THR A 89 -10.43 8.64 -0.25
CA THR A 89 -10.18 9.73 0.69
C THR A 89 -10.29 9.15 2.09
N ILE A 90 -9.18 9.15 2.84
CA ILE A 90 -9.28 8.94 4.28
C ILE A 90 -9.89 10.24 4.79
N ASN A 91 -11.20 10.25 5.00
CA ASN A 91 -11.81 11.33 5.76
C ASN A 91 -11.16 11.21 7.13
N ASN A 92 -10.19 12.07 7.40
CA ASN A 92 -9.79 12.38 8.76
C ASN A 92 -11.06 12.95 9.37
N GLY A 93 -11.92 12.09 9.92
CA GLY A 93 -12.87 12.53 10.92
C GLY A 93 -12.04 13.37 11.85
N THR A 94 -12.38 14.65 11.95
CA THR A 94 -11.84 15.48 13.00
C THR A 94 -11.93 14.64 14.27
N PRO A 95 -10.91 14.56 15.12
CA PRO A 95 -11.13 14.07 16.46
C PRO A 95 -12.10 15.07 17.09
N SER A 96 -13.41 14.87 16.89
CA SER A 96 -14.42 15.40 17.78
C SER A 96 -14.30 14.55 19.04
N CYS A 97 -13.20 14.75 19.76
CA CYS A 97 -13.21 14.58 21.19
C CYS A 97 -14.17 15.66 21.69
N SER A 98 -15.47 15.37 21.62
CA SER A 98 -16.46 16.03 22.44
C SER A 98 -16.00 15.77 23.86
N LYS A 99 -15.48 16.79 24.53
CA LYS A 99 -15.35 16.78 25.98
C LYS A 99 -16.76 16.66 26.56
N THR A 100 -17.30 15.45 26.61
CA THR A 100 -18.53 15.13 27.30
C THR A 100 -18.27 13.85 28.08
N THR A 101 -17.80 14.07 29.32
CA THR A 101 -18.04 13.23 30.49
C THR A 101 -17.95 11.72 30.25
N CYS A 102 -16.77 11.14 30.50
CA CYS A 102 -16.69 9.77 31.00
C CYS A 102 -17.40 9.73 32.37
N ALA A 103 -18.72 9.51 32.37
CA ALA A 103 -19.41 9.08 33.57
C ALA A 103 -19.01 7.63 33.83
N ARG A 104 -18.06 7.46 34.74
CA ARG A 104 -17.74 6.18 35.35
C ARG A 104 -18.93 5.79 36.23
N SER A 105 -19.86 5.01 35.70
CA SER A 105 -20.83 4.32 36.54
C SER A 105 -20.12 3.17 37.23
N SER A 106 -19.52 3.48 38.38
CA SER A 106 -19.19 2.51 39.40
C SER A 106 -20.51 1.96 39.93
N ASN A 107 -20.89 0.75 39.53
CA ASN A 107 -21.85 -0.03 40.31
C ASN A 107 -21.04 -1.02 41.14
N GLU A 108 -20.62 -0.54 42.30
CA GLU A 108 -20.32 -1.37 43.46
C GLU A 108 -21.61 -1.44 44.27
N SER A 109 -22.19 -2.64 44.41
CA SER A 109 -23.26 -2.90 45.37
C SER A 109 -23.17 -4.35 45.81
N THR A 110 -22.44 -4.49 46.90
CA THR A 110 -22.43 -5.57 47.87
C THR A 110 -23.85 -5.97 48.28
N SER A 111 -24.15 -7.26 48.22
CA SER A 111 -24.81 -8.06 49.27
C SER A 111 -24.76 -9.53 48.88
#